data_AF-A0A2T4C3R2-F1
#
_entry.id   AF-A0A2T4C3R2-F1
#
_cell.length_a   1.000
_cell.length_b   1.000
_cell.length_c   1.000
_cell.angle_alpha   90.00
_cell.angle_beta   90.00
_cell.angle_gamma   90.00
#
_symmetry.space_group_name_H-M   'P 1'
#
loop_
_entity.id
_entity.type
_entity.pdbx_description
1 polymer ?
#
loop_
_entity_poly.entity_id
_entity_poly.type
_entity_poly.pdbx_seq_one_letter_code
_entity_poly.pdbx_strand_id
1 'polypeptide(L)'
;SLHALQDDMRWWLTASDHQVKMVLLSKFDHRLQQIIIERWEEDTQTRPGATTTRRAAASGAVRPVLRHEKARRRGSSGRRLHRAIGP
;
A
#
# COMPACT_ATOMS: atom_id res chain seq x y z
N SER A 1 15.01 1.82 1.70
CA SER A 1 14.29 2.22 2.93
C SER A 1 12.79 2.17 2.66
N LEU A 2 11.88 2.46 3.62
CA LEU A 2 10.45 2.54 3.28
C LEU A 2 10.17 3.71 2.33
N HIS A 3 10.84 4.84 2.58
CA HIS A 3 10.77 6.03 1.73
C HIS A 3 11.14 5.75 0.25
N ALA A 4 12.22 5.01 0.00
CA ALA A 4 12.60 4.66 -1.37
C ALA A 4 11.52 3.84 -2.10
N LEU A 5 10.85 2.91 -1.41
CA LEU A 5 9.71 2.16 -1.98
C LEU A 5 8.52 3.08 -2.28
N GLN A 6 8.29 4.10 -1.45
CA GLN A 6 7.23 5.09 -1.69
C GLN A 6 7.58 6.00 -2.87
N ASP A 7 8.85 6.33 -3.08
CA ASP A 7 9.30 7.08 -4.25
C ASP A 7 9.10 6.27 -5.55
N ASP A 8 9.48 4.99 -5.55
CA ASP A 8 9.24 4.07 -6.67
C ASP A 8 7.73 3.91 -6.97
N MET A 9 6.90 3.78 -5.92
CA MET A 9 5.45 3.73 -6.05
C MET A 9 4.87 5.00 -6.68
N ARG A 10 5.34 6.17 -6.24
CA ARG A 10 4.91 7.45 -6.82
C ARG A 10 5.27 7.49 -8.30
N TRP A 11 6.46 7.01 -8.68
CA TRP A 11 6.87 6.92 -10.08
C TRP A 11 5.97 5.95 -10.88
N TRP A 12 5.64 4.77 -10.36
CA TRP A 12 4.76 3.84 -11.07
C TRP A 12 3.37 4.40 -11.32
N LEU A 13 2.78 5.12 -10.35
CA LEU A 13 1.47 5.74 -10.55
C LEU A 13 1.56 6.88 -11.58
N THR A 14 2.57 7.75 -11.51
CA THR A 14 2.68 8.89 -12.43
C THR A 14 3.13 8.52 -13.85
N ALA A 15 4.06 7.58 -14.00
CA ALA A 15 4.62 7.22 -15.30
C ALA A 15 3.72 6.28 -16.12
N SER A 16 2.69 5.70 -15.50
CA SER A 16 1.85 4.69 -16.15
C SER A 16 0.74 5.23 -17.04
N ASP A 17 0.59 6.56 -17.22
CA ASP A 17 -0.56 7.17 -17.89
C ASP A 17 -1.89 6.62 -17.33
N HIS A 18 -2.00 6.58 -16.00
CA HIS A 18 -3.12 6.02 -15.25
C HIS A 18 -3.41 4.52 -15.51
N GLN A 19 -2.50 3.75 -16.10
CA GLN A 19 -2.71 2.31 -16.29
C GLN A 19 -2.54 1.52 -14.98
N VAL A 20 -1.70 2.01 -14.07
CA VAL A 20 -1.56 1.43 -12.72
C VAL A 20 -2.62 2.06 -11.81
N LYS A 21 -3.61 1.26 -11.40
CA LYS A 21 -4.69 1.71 -10.51
C LYS A 21 -4.38 1.56 -9.02
N MET A 22 -3.47 0.64 -8.69
CA MET A 22 -3.10 0.31 -7.34
C MET A 22 -1.66 -0.20 -7.28
N VAL A 23 -0.93 0.19 -6.24
CA VAL A 23 0.37 -0.36 -5.88
C VAL A 23 0.30 -0.89 -4.45
N LEU A 24 0.76 -2.14 -4.26
CA LEU A 24 0.93 -2.74 -2.94
C LEU A 24 2.42 -2.75 -2.59
N LEU A 25 2.79 -2.01 -1.54
CA LEU A 25 4.15 -2.06 -1.00
C LEU A 25 4.17 -2.99 0.20
N SER A 26 5.07 -3.97 0.18
CA SER A 26 5.32 -4.85 1.32
C SER A 26 6.78 -4.73 1.74
N LYS A 27 7.01 -4.38 3.00
CA LYS A 27 8.36 -4.29 3.58
C LYS A 27 8.40 -5.01 4.91
N PHE A 28 9.44 -5.82 5.12
CA PHE A 28 9.73 -6.35 6.44
C PHE A 28 10.70 -5.42 7.18
N ASP A 29 10.28 -4.90 8.33
CA ASP A 29 11.13 -4.18 9.27
C ASP A 29 11.75 -5.18 10.25
N HIS A 30 13.04 -5.46 10.07
CA HIS A 30 13.80 -6.39 10.91
C HIS A 30 13.97 -5.90 12.35
N ARG A 31 14.00 -4.58 12.60
CA ARG A 31 14.19 -4.01 13.93
C ARG A 31 12.94 -4.21 14.77
N LEU A 32 11.78 -4.00 14.15
CA LEU A 32 10.48 -4.12 14.80
C LEU A 32 9.86 -5.52 14.66
N GLN A 33 10.48 -6.42 13.87
CA GLN A 33 9.94 -7.74 13.50
C GLN A 33 8.51 -7.63 12.95
N GLN A 34 8.32 -6.65 12.07
CA GLN A 34 7.02 -6.27 11.52
C GLN A 34 6.99 -6.36 10.01
N ILE A 35 5.88 -6.84 9.46
CA ILE A 35 5.57 -6.63 8.04
C ILE A 35 4.70 -5.39 7.95
N ILE A 36 5.14 -4.42 7.14
CA ILE A 36 4.40 -3.22 6.76
C ILE A 36 3.81 -3.49 5.37
N ILE A 37 2.50 -3.33 5.25
CA ILE A 37 1.78 -3.40 3.98
C ILE A 37 1.09 -2.06 3.76
N GLU A 38 1.40 -1.40 2.66
CA GLU A 38 0.76 -0.16 2.22
C GLU A 38 0.02 -0.40 0.91
N ARG A 39 -1.22 0.12 0.82
CA ARG A 39 -2.02 0.12 -0.40
C ARG A 39 -2.18 1.55 -0.90
N TRP A 40 -1.55 1.82 -2.03
CA TRP A 40 -1.57 3.11 -2.70
C TRP A 40 -2.46 3.05 -3.94
N GLU A 41 -3.28 4.08 -4.12
CA GLU A 41 -4.19 4.21 -5.26
C GLU A 41 -4.13 5.63 -5.82
N GLU A 42 -4.49 5.80 -7.08
CA GLU A 42 -4.74 7.12 -7.66
C GLU A 42 -6.06 7.68 -7.14
N ASP A 43 -6.07 8.92 -6.65
CA ASP A 43 -7.32 9.63 -6.38
C ASP A 43 -7.76 10.40 -7.61
N THR A 44 -8.61 9.78 -8.44
CA THR A 44 -9.26 10.46 -9.56
C THR A 44 -10.43 11.27 -9.02
N GLN A 45 -10.20 12.52 -8.63
CA GLN A 45 -11.27 13.48 -8.37
C GLN A 45 -12.03 13.74 -9.67
N THR A 46 -12.99 12.86 -9.97
CA THR A 46 -13.85 12.99 -11.14
C THR A 46 -14.97 13.94 -10.73
N ARG A 47 -14.84 15.24 -11.04
CA ARG A 47 -15.91 16.22 -10.83
C ARG A 47 -17.16 15.75 -11.61
N PRO A 48 -18.29 15.45 -10.97
CA PRO A 48 -19.50 15.08 -11.68
C PRO A 48 -19.97 16.29 -12.51
N GLY A 49 -20.07 16.14 -13.83
CA GLY A 49 -20.68 17.14 -14.71
C GLY A 49 -19.82 17.69 -15.84
N ALA A 50 -18.54 17.31 -15.95
CA ALA A 50 -17.75 17.67 -17.12
C ALA A 50 -17.60 16.46 -18.05
N THR A 51 -18.18 16.54 -19.25
CA THR A 51 -17.79 15.71 -20.41
C THR A 51 -16.34 16.04 -20.75
N THR A 52 -15.41 15.52 -19.96
CA THR A 52 -13.98 15.75 -20.16
C THR A 52 -13.50 14.78 -21.23
N THR A 53 -13.16 15.35 -22.39
CA THR A 53 -12.38 14.68 -23.42
C THR A 53 -11.13 14.11 -22.77
N ARG A 54 -10.83 12.83 -23.02
CA ARG A 54 -9.80 12.00 -22.36
C ARG A 54 -8.42 12.65 -22.16
N ARG A 55 -8.06 13.65 -22.97
CA ARG A 55 -6.80 14.41 -22.89
C ARG A 55 -6.80 15.53 -21.83
N ALA A 56 -7.95 16.07 -21.42
CA ALA A 56 -8.03 17.13 -20.42
C ALA A 56 -8.05 16.61 -18.97
N ALA A 57 -8.37 15.33 -18.76
CA ALA A 57 -8.31 14.67 -17.45
C ALA A 57 -6.88 14.50 -16.93
N ALA A 58 -5.90 14.39 -17.83
CA ALA A 58 -4.48 14.23 -17.47
C ALA A 58 -3.87 15.47 -16.78
N SER A 59 -4.56 16.62 -16.83
CA SER A 59 -4.15 17.86 -16.16
C SER A 59 -4.82 18.07 -14.80
N GLY A 60 -5.74 17.20 -14.39
CA GLY A 60 -6.20 17.13 -13.01
C GLY A 60 -5.10 16.44 -12.19
N ALA A 61 -4.53 17.12 -11.20
CA ALA A 61 -3.42 16.59 -10.41
C ALA A 61 -3.80 15.28 -9.70
N VAL A 62 -3.61 14.15 -10.38
CA VAL A 62 -3.76 12.81 -9.79
C VAL A 62 -2.63 12.64 -8.80
N ARG A 63 -2.99 12.53 -7.52
CA ARG A 63 -2.04 12.33 -6.43
C ARG A 63 -2.15 10.90 -5.93
N PRO A 64 -1.02 10.23 -5.65
CA PRO A 64 -1.04 8.95 -4.98
C PRO A 64 -1.56 9.14 -3.56
N VAL A 65 -2.54 8.33 -3.18
CA VAL A 65 -3.15 8.34 -1.85
C VAL A 65 -2.95 6.99 -1.18
N LEU A 66 -2.40 7.01 0.02
CA LEU A 66 -2.31 5.84 0.89
C LEU A 66 -3.71 5.56 1.44
N ARG A 67 -4.33 4.46 1.01
CA ARG A 67 -5.66 4.09 1.50
C ARG A 67 -5.58 3.25 2.76
N HIS A 68 -4.60 2.36 2.83
CA HIS A 68 -4.45 1.44 3.95
C HIS A 68 -2.98 1.21 4.27
N GLU A 69 -2.66 1.30 5.56
CA GLU A 69 -1.40 0.86 6.12
C GLU A 69 -1.69 -0.20 7.19
N LYS A 70 -0.97 -1.32 7.16
CA LYS A 70 -1.05 -2.34 8.20
C LYS A 70 0.33 -2.81 8.59
N ALA A 71 0.66 -2.63 9.87
CA ALA A 71 1.87 -3.19 10.48
C ALA A 71 1.50 -4.40 11.34
N ARG A 72 2.03 -5.59 11.03
CA ARG A 72 1.82 -6.80 11.83
C ARG A 72 3.11 -7.26 12.48
N ARG A 73 3.13 -7.37 13.82
CA ARG A 73 4.25 -8.01 14.55
C ARG A 73 4.19 -9.52 14.37
N ARG A 74 5.34 -10.16 14.20
CA ARG A 74 5.47 -11.61 14.34
C ARG A 74 5.17 -11.97 15.80
N GLY A 75 4.03 -12.61 16.05
CA GLY A 75 3.70 -13.12 17.37
C GLY A 75 4.67 -14.24 17.75
N SER A 76 5.37 -14.09 18.87
CA SER A 76 6.10 -15.17 19.55
C SER A 76 5.10 -16.14 20.17
N SER A 77 4.39 -16.92 19.35
CA SER A 77 3.56 -18.01 19.84
C SER A 77 4.46 -19.20 20.16
N GLY A 78 5.10 -19.13 21.33
CA GLY A 78 5.58 -20.32 22.02
C GLY A 78 4.36 -21.08 22.53
N ARG A 79 3.77 -21.93 21.67
CA ARG A 79 2.81 -22.96 22.11
C ARG A 79 3.57 -23.91 23.04
N ARG A 80 3.53 -23.62 24.34
CA ARG A 80 3.97 -24.55 25.39
C ARG A 80 2.95 -25.69 25.39
N LEU A 81 3.29 -26.79 24.73
CA LEU A 81 2.56 -28.05 24.82
C LEU A 81 2.66 -28.52 26.28
N HIS A 82 1.64 -28.23 27.09
CA HIS A 82 1.50 -28.89 28.38
C HIS A 82 1.07 -30.34 28.11
N ARG A 83 2.06 -31.24 28.15
CA ARG A 83 1.86 -32.68 28.29
C ARG A 83 1.11 -32.92 29.59
N ALA A 84 -0.18 -33.21 29.51
CA ALA A 84 -0.91 -33.77 30.63
C ALA A 84 -0.47 -35.24 30.78
N ILE A 85 0.27 -35.52 31.85
CA ILE A 85 0.50 -36.88 32.35
C ILE A 85 -0.51 -37.10 33.46
N GLY A 86 -1.30 -38.17 33.34
CA GLY A 86 -1.86 -38.90 34.47
C GLY A 86 -3.26 -39.47 34.22
N PRO A 87 -3.69 -40.45 35.04
CA PRO A 87 -2.89 -41.29 35.96
C PRO A 87 -2.35 -42.57 35.28
#